data_AF-A0A382U2U6-F1
#
_entry.id   AF-A0A382U2U6-F1
#
_cell.length_a   1.000
_cell.length_b   1.000
_cell.length_c   1.000
_cell.angle_alpha   90.00
_cell.angle_beta   90.00
_cell.angle_gamma   90.00
#
_symmetry.space_group_name_H-M   'P 1'
#
loop_
_entity.id
_entity.type
_entity.pdbx_description
1 polymer ?
#
loop_
_entity_poly.entity_id
_entity_poly.type
_entity_poly.pdbx_seq_one_letter_code
_entity_poly.pdbx_strand_id
1 'polypeptide(L)'
;MSINHMHYAGGNLDRSGDLRKDNAWVVGQFGNPDARIILVWKDKNLVEGRADCNTPAIPIFYERRRTIDLIGSSKESVFLGMDGDIPVFAVDVSLVDEKKVSEMVPGIFLDLRLTGQYMAAPDASILAYARGILHWHSTNQYCGRCGHLTENRNGGHMRLCMNPDCGRETYPRTDPAVIMLVEHYPPGGGSPMCLMGSHKRLPPRVYSTLA
;
A
#
# COMPACT_ATOMS: atom_id res chain seq x y z
N MET A 1 -20.89 -17.22 -8.32
CA MET A 1 -19.97 -16.35 -7.57
C MET A 1 -20.39 -14.92 -7.84
N SER A 2 -20.92 -14.22 -6.83
CA SER A 2 -21.23 -12.80 -6.98
C SER A 2 -19.89 -12.04 -7.09
N ILE A 3 -19.69 -11.29 -8.17
CA ILE A 3 -18.49 -10.46 -8.44
C ILE A 3 -18.46 -9.23 -7.50
N ASN A 4 -19.41 -9.12 -6.56
CA ASN A 4 -19.66 -7.91 -5.77
C ASN A 4 -18.59 -7.55 -4.72
N HIS A 5 -17.47 -8.26 -4.60
CA HIS A 5 -16.41 -7.90 -3.65
C HIS A 5 -15.02 -7.93 -4.28
N MET A 6 -14.68 -6.87 -5.03
CA MET A 6 -13.28 -6.56 -5.33
C MET A 6 -12.61 -5.97 -4.08
N HIS A 7 -11.82 -6.78 -3.37
CA HIS A 7 -11.20 -6.41 -2.09
C HIS A 7 -10.29 -5.17 -2.14
N TYR A 8 -9.78 -4.77 -3.31
CA TYR A 8 -8.93 -3.57 -3.42
C TYR A 8 -9.62 -2.39 -4.11
N ALA A 9 -10.88 -2.53 -4.50
CA ALA A 9 -11.64 -1.49 -5.21
C ALA A 9 -12.63 -0.72 -4.31
N GLY A 10 -12.69 -1.05 -3.00
CA GLY A 10 -13.47 -0.29 -2.03
C GLY A 10 -12.64 0.84 -1.43
N GLY A 11 -13.23 2.01 -1.18
CA GLY A 11 -12.56 3.11 -0.49
C GLY A 11 -13.00 4.47 -1.00
N ASN A 12 -13.45 5.34 -0.09
CA ASN A 12 -13.95 6.69 -0.40
C ASN A 12 -12.97 7.80 0.00
N LEU A 13 -11.67 7.48 0.07
CA LEU A 13 -10.64 8.45 0.43
C LEU A 13 -10.54 9.52 -0.66
N ASP A 14 -10.80 10.79 -0.31
CA ASP A 14 -10.50 11.91 -1.19
C ASP A 14 -8.98 12.04 -1.28
N ARG A 15 -8.39 11.81 -2.45
CA ARG A 15 -6.93 11.89 -2.63
C ARG A 15 -6.41 13.33 -2.60
N SER A 16 -7.30 14.33 -2.67
CA SER A 16 -7.00 15.77 -2.64
C SER A 16 -5.78 16.13 -3.51
N GLY A 17 -5.80 15.63 -4.76
CA GLY A 17 -4.65 15.65 -5.66
C GLY A 17 -4.13 17.04 -6.06
N ASP A 18 -4.97 18.06 -5.88
CA ASP A 18 -4.61 19.46 -6.10
C ASP A 18 -3.87 20.06 -4.90
N LEU A 19 -4.26 19.69 -3.68
CA LEU A 19 -3.71 20.21 -2.43
C LEU A 19 -2.37 19.60 -2.05
N ARG A 20 -2.10 18.35 -2.46
CA ARG A 20 -0.82 17.68 -2.16
C ARG A 20 0.42 18.41 -2.71
N LYS A 21 0.26 19.31 -3.69
CA LYS A 21 1.35 20.13 -4.25
C LYS A 21 1.75 21.27 -3.32
N ASP A 22 0.85 21.69 -2.43
CA ASP A 22 1.13 22.68 -1.40
C ASP A 22 1.83 22.01 -0.21
N ASN A 23 3.16 22.15 -0.17
CA ASN A 23 3.96 21.55 0.88
C ASN A 23 3.63 22.11 2.27
N ALA A 24 3.27 23.40 2.39
CA ALA A 24 2.92 24.00 3.67
C ALA A 24 1.60 23.42 4.19
N TRP A 25 0.61 23.25 3.30
CA TRP A 25 -0.64 22.58 3.63
C TRP A 25 -0.41 21.12 4.07
N VAL A 26 0.36 20.33 3.30
CA VAL A 26 0.64 18.93 3.65
C VAL A 26 1.35 18.81 5.01
N VAL A 27 2.33 19.68 5.28
CA VAL A 27 3.02 19.73 6.59
C VAL A 27 2.04 20.10 7.70
N GLY A 28 1.13 21.04 7.46
CA GLY A 28 0.05 21.39 8.38
C GLY A 28 -0.86 20.20 8.69
N GLN A 29 -1.29 19.47 7.66
CA GLN A 29 -2.11 18.25 7.82
C GLN A 29 -1.37 17.15 8.56
N PHE A 30 -0.06 16.99 8.33
CA PHE A 30 0.75 16.03 9.07
C PHE A 30 0.94 16.41 10.54
N GLY A 31 0.89 17.71 10.85
CA GLY A 31 0.90 18.24 12.22
C GLY A 31 -0.43 18.10 12.95
N ASN A 32 -1.52 17.76 12.26
CA ASN A 32 -2.83 17.55 12.88
C ASN A 32 -2.75 16.38 13.88
N PRO A 33 -3.12 16.58 15.16
CA PRO A 33 -3.03 15.52 16.19
C PRO A 33 -3.90 14.30 15.88
N ASP A 34 -4.99 14.50 15.15
CA ASP A 34 -5.97 13.48 14.77
C ASP A 34 -5.65 12.83 13.42
N ALA A 35 -4.57 13.26 12.75
CA ALA A 35 -4.13 12.62 11.51
C ALA A 35 -3.92 11.12 11.74
N ARG A 36 -4.49 10.31 10.85
CA ARG A 36 -4.37 8.85 10.88
C ARG A 36 -3.12 8.42 10.14
N ILE A 37 -2.27 7.66 10.82
CA ILE A 37 -1.00 7.17 10.32
C ILE A 37 -1.10 5.66 10.13
N ILE A 38 -0.88 5.21 8.89
CA ILE A 38 -0.70 3.82 8.53
C ILE A 38 0.80 3.51 8.60
N LEU A 39 1.16 2.52 9.41
CA LEU A 39 2.54 2.07 9.54
C LEU A 39 2.81 0.88 8.62
N VAL A 40 3.92 0.95 7.89
CA VAL A 40 4.42 -0.15 7.07
C VAL A 40 5.81 -0.55 7.57
N TRP A 41 6.05 -1.84 7.72
CA TRP A 41 7.33 -2.40 8.12
C TRP A 41 7.70 -3.57 7.19
N LYS A 42 8.79 -3.43 6.45
CA LYS A 42 9.29 -4.41 5.46
C LYS A 42 8.20 -4.89 4.50
N ASP A 43 7.52 -3.93 3.86
CA ASP A 43 6.39 -4.15 2.94
C ASP A 43 5.13 -4.83 3.54
N LYS A 44 5.04 -4.92 4.88
CA LYS A 44 3.88 -5.45 5.61
C LYS A 44 3.11 -4.33 6.31
N ASN A 45 1.80 -4.50 6.42
CA ASN A 45 0.92 -3.52 7.08
C ASN A 45 0.59 -3.95 8.49
N LEU A 46 0.46 -2.97 9.39
CA LEU A 46 0.06 -3.21 10.77
C LEU A 46 -1.45 -3.41 10.89
N VAL A 47 -1.84 -4.53 11.52
CA VAL A 47 -3.24 -4.91 11.70
C VAL A 47 -3.47 -5.50 13.09
N GLU A 48 -4.71 -5.44 13.54
CA GLU A 48 -5.20 -6.17 14.71
C GLU A 48 -5.71 -7.55 14.30
N GLY A 49 -5.48 -8.55 15.16
CA GLY A 49 -5.95 -9.92 14.96
C GLY A 49 -5.13 -10.73 13.97
N ARG A 50 -5.71 -11.82 13.47
CA ARG A 50 -5.17 -12.63 12.37
C ARG A 50 -6.12 -12.47 11.19
N ALA A 51 -5.59 -12.43 9.98
CA ALA A 51 -6.41 -12.49 8.78
C ALA A 51 -6.53 -13.94 8.32
N ASP A 52 -7.66 -14.56 8.68
CA ASP A 52 -8.08 -15.85 8.16
C ASP A 52 -9.55 -15.79 7.72
N CYS A 53 -10.09 -16.90 7.24
CA CYS A 53 -11.47 -16.94 6.73
C CYS A 53 -12.55 -16.70 7.79
N ASN A 54 -12.24 -16.81 9.08
CA ASN A 54 -13.20 -16.68 10.17
C ASN A 54 -13.07 -15.34 10.91
N THR A 55 -11.86 -14.77 10.92
CA THR A 55 -11.57 -13.49 11.57
C THR A 55 -10.86 -12.57 10.57
N PRO A 56 -11.51 -11.49 10.11
CA PRO A 56 -10.85 -10.49 9.28
C PRO A 56 -9.84 -9.72 10.14
N ALA A 57 -8.64 -9.46 9.60
CA ALA A 57 -7.73 -8.53 10.25
C ALA A 57 -8.21 -7.09 10.01
N ILE A 58 -8.09 -6.26 11.03
CA ILE A 58 -8.56 -4.87 11.01
C ILE A 58 -7.33 -3.96 10.91
N PRO A 59 -7.27 -3.00 9.96
CA PRO A 59 -6.17 -2.04 9.91
C PRO A 59 -6.06 -1.25 11.21
N ILE A 60 -4.84 -1.07 11.70
CA ILE A 60 -4.58 -0.17 12.81
C ILE A 60 -4.11 1.17 12.26
N PHE A 61 -4.91 2.20 12.52
CA PHE A 61 -4.56 3.59 12.26
C PHE A 61 -4.08 4.24 13.55
N TYR A 62 -2.89 4.80 13.55
CA TYR A 62 -2.40 5.56 14.70
C TYR A 62 -2.75 7.03 14.57
N GLU A 63 -3.15 7.64 15.67
CA GLU A 63 -3.14 9.10 15.75
C GLU A 63 -1.70 9.60 15.72
N ARG A 64 -1.45 10.67 14.97
CA ARG A 64 -0.14 11.30 14.84
C ARG A 64 0.52 11.62 16.17
N ARG A 65 -0.25 12.07 17.16
CA ARG A 65 0.26 12.40 18.51
C ARG A 65 0.84 11.18 19.24
N ARG A 66 0.39 9.95 18.92
CA ARG A 66 0.82 8.70 19.58
C ARG A 66 2.00 8.03 18.86
N THR A 67 2.40 8.53 17.70
CA THR A 67 3.44 7.94 16.84
C THR A 67 4.71 8.77 16.75
N ILE A 68 4.87 9.80 17.59
CA ILE A 68 6.02 10.72 17.56
C ILE A 68 7.36 9.97 17.61
N ASP A 69 7.50 9.01 18.52
CA ASP A 69 8.75 8.26 18.72
C ASP A 69 9.07 7.31 17.54
N LEU A 70 8.04 6.73 16.93
CA LEU A 70 8.16 5.87 15.74
C LEU A 70 8.50 6.68 14.48
N ILE A 71 7.84 7.81 14.29
CA ILE A 71 7.98 8.69 13.13
C ILE A 71 9.31 9.42 13.15
N GLY A 72 9.86 9.77 14.32
CA GLY A 72 11.18 10.40 14.44
C GLY A 72 12.32 9.56 13.85
N SER A 73 12.07 8.26 13.64
CA SER A 73 13.00 7.32 13.01
C SER A 73 12.83 7.21 11.48
N SER A 74 11.74 7.73 10.93
CA SER A 74 11.42 7.66 9.50
C SER A 74 11.83 8.94 8.77
N LYS A 75 12.34 8.79 7.55
CA LYS A 75 12.85 9.93 6.75
C LYS A 75 11.77 10.68 5.99
N GLU A 76 10.63 10.05 5.69
CA GLU A 76 9.59 10.61 4.82
C GLU A 76 8.20 10.09 5.23
N SER A 77 7.20 10.98 5.23
CA SER A 77 5.77 10.60 5.29
C SER A 77 5.12 10.82 3.92
N VAL A 78 4.08 10.04 3.63
CA VAL A 78 3.31 10.14 2.39
C VAL A 78 1.87 10.45 2.74
N PHE A 79 1.34 11.56 2.22
CA PHE A 79 -0.07 11.91 2.31
C PHE A 79 -0.88 11.03 1.35
N LEU A 80 -1.87 10.31 1.88
CA LEU A 80 -2.72 9.44 1.07
C LEU A 80 -4.00 10.16 0.62
N GLY A 81 -4.51 11.06 1.45
CA GLY A 81 -5.77 11.75 1.23
C GLY A 81 -6.49 12.13 2.53
N MET A 82 -7.74 12.54 2.38
CA MET A 82 -8.66 12.94 3.43
C MET A 82 -9.79 11.91 3.57
N ASP A 83 -10.05 11.45 4.79
CA ASP A 83 -11.24 10.68 5.16
C ASP A 83 -12.20 11.61 5.91
N GLY A 84 -13.12 12.23 5.17
CA GLY A 84 -13.83 13.41 5.63
C GLY A 84 -12.85 14.54 5.91
N ASP A 85 -12.79 15.01 7.16
CA ASP A 85 -11.86 16.06 7.60
C ASP A 85 -10.54 15.50 8.20
N ILE A 86 -10.39 14.18 8.25
CA ILE A 86 -9.24 13.52 8.89
C ILE A 86 -8.17 13.22 7.83
N PRO A 87 -6.98 13.83 7.92
CA PRO A 87 -5.91 13.52 6.99
C PRO A 87 -5.31 12.14 7.28
N VAL A 88 -5.02 11.39 6.22
CA VAL A 88 -4.44 10.04 6.30
C VAL A 88 -3.05 10.04 5.66
N PHE A 89 -2.08 9.51 6.39
CA PHE A 89 -0.70 9.37 5.96
C PHE A 89 -0.21 7.93 6.07
N ALA A 90 0.81 7.60 5.29
CA ALA A 90 1.60 6.38 5.44
C ALA A 90 3.03 6.72 5.85
N VAL A 91 3.60 5.90 6.73
CA VAL A 91 5.00 6.02 7.19
C VAL A 91 5.66 4.65 7.16
N ASP A 92 6.83 4.60 6.52
CA ASP A 92 7.69 3.42 6.55
C ASP A 92 8.58 3.44 7.80
N VAL A 93 8.45 2.43 8.63
CA VAL A 93 9.24 2.24 9.87
C VAL A 93 10.21 1.06 9.75
N SER A 94 10.54 0.61 8.54
CA SER A 94 11.42 -0.55 8.28
C SER A 94 12.84 -0.43 8.83
N LEU A 95 13.29 0.79 9.17
CA LEU A 95 14.59 1.03 9.83
C LEU A 95 14.56 0.71 11.33
N VAL A 96 13.37 0.61 11.93
CA VAL A 96 13.20 0.21 13.33
C VAL A 96 13.36 -1.32 13.41
N ASP A 97 14.16 -1.77 14.37
CA ASP A 97 14.36 -3.19 14.66
C ASP A 97 13.03 -3.88 15.01
N GLU A 98 12.92 -5.17 14.67
CA GLU A 98 11.70 -5.96 14.84
C GLU A 98 11.23 -6.00 16.30
N LYS A 99 12.16 -6.17 17.24
CA LYS A 99 11.82 -6.24 18.66
C LYS A 99 11.24 -4.91 19.12
N LYS A 100 11.91 -3.81 18.77
CA LYS A 100 11.47 -2.45 19.12
C LYS A 100 10.12 -2.11 18.51
N VAL A 101 9.92 -2.38 17.23
CA VAL A 101 8.63 -2.05 16.59
C VAL A 101 7.49 -2.86 17.24
N SER A 102 7.70 -4.15 17.53
CA SER A 102 6.71 -5.00 18.19
C SER A 102 6.36 -4.57 19.62
N GLU A 103 7.32 -3.97 20.34
CA GLU A 103 7.09 -3.40 21.68
C GLU A 103 6.33 -2.06 21.61
N MET A 104 6.49 -1.32 20.51
CA MET A 104 5.91 0.03 20.35
C MET A 104 4.49 0.03 19.78
N VAL A 105 4.10 -1.01 19.04
CA VAL A 105 2.78 -1.07 18.38
C VAL A 105 1.98 -2.29 18.86
N PRO A 106 0.78 -2.12 19.45
CA PRO A 106 -0.18 -3.22 19.53
C PRO A 106 -0.54 -3.69 18.11
N GLY A 107 -0.34 -4.96 17.81
CA GLY A 107 -0.74 -5.56 16.53
C GLY A 107 0.36 -6.42 15.91
N ILE A 108 0.09 -6.89 14.69
CA ILE A 108 1.05 -7.68 13.91
C ILE A 108 1.17 -7.13 12.49
N PHE A 109 2.38 -7.21 11.94
CA PHE A 109 2.64 -6.83 10.56
C PHE A 109 2.38 -8.01 9.62
N LEU A 110 1.39 -7.88 8.72
CA LEU A 110 1.00 -8.91 7.78
C LEU A 110 1.21 -8.52 6.31
N ASP A 111 1.49 -9.53 5.49
CA ASP A 111 1.57 -9.39 4.03
C ASP A 111 0.16 -9.44 3.42
N LEU A 112 -0.25 -8.33 2.80
CA LEU A 112 -1.56 -8.21 2.14
C LEU A 112 -1.79 -9.24 1.04
N ARG A 113 -0.74 -9.75 0.40
CA ARG A 113 -0.90 -10.83 -0.61
C ARG A 113 -1.56 -12.06 -0.01
N LEU A 114 -1.29 -12.33 1.26
CA LEU A 114 -1.83 -13.48 1.99
C LEU A 114 -3.15 -13.15 2.69
N THR A 115 -3.28 -11.91 3.16
CA THR A 115 -4.32 -11.52 4.13
C THR A 115 -5.42 -10.62 3.58
N GLY A 116 -5.16 -9.87 2.50
CA GLY A 116 -6.08 -8.85 2.00
C GLY A 116 -7.42 -9.39 1.50
N GLN A 117 -7.47 -10.65 1.05
CA GLN A 117 -8.73 -11.31 0.66
C GLN A 117 -9.67 -11.57 1.84
N TYR A 118 -9.16 -11.55 3.06
CA TYR A 118 -9.94 -11.74 4.29
C TYR A 118 -10.30 -10.40 4.94
N MET A 119 -9.96 -9.26 4.32
CA MET A 119 -10.25 -7.93 4.85
C MET A 119 -11.47 -7.33 4.15
N ALA A 120 -12.09 -6.34 4.81
CA ALA A 120 -13.06 -5.48 4.17
C ALA A 120 -12.40 -4.71 3.00
N ALA A 121 -13.16 -4.46 1.93
CA ALA A 121 -12.60 -3.86 0.72
C ALA A 121 -11.99 -2.45 0.91
N PRO A 122 -12.61 -1.53 1.69
CA PRO A 122 -12.01 -0.22 2.00
C PRO A 122 -10.65 -0.33 2.70
N ASP A 123 -10.57 -1.25 3.65
CA ASP A 123 -9.39 -1.51 4.47
C ASP A 123 -8.23 -2.07 3.65
N ALA A 124 -8.49 -3.13 2.88
CA ALA A 124 -7.48 -3.70 2.00
C ALA A 124 -7.01 -2.70 0.94
N SER A 125 -7.89 -1.86 0.39
CA SER A 125 -7.53 -0.85 -0.60
C SER A 125 -6.58 0.21 -0.05
N ILE A 126 -6.89 0.80 1.12
CA ILE A 126 -6.05 1.86 1.68
C ILE A 126 -4.69 1.33 2.14
N LEU A 127 -4.65 0.11 2.70
CA LEU A 127 -3.39 -0.56 3.05
C LEU A 127 -2.57 -0.92 1.80
N ALA A 128 -3.21 -1.36 0.71
CA ALA A 128 -2.52 -1.64 -0.55
C ALA A 128 -1.93 -0.36 -1.16
N TYR A 129 -2.66 0.75 -1.07
CA TYR A 129 -2.19 2.05 -1.52
C TYR A 129 -0.99 2.53 -0.70
N ALA A 130 -1.08 2.50 0.64
CA ALA A 130 -0.01 2.86 1.57
C ALA A 130 1.26 2.02 1.32
N ARG A 131 1.12 0.70 1.21
CA ARG A 131 2.23 -0.21 0.88
C ARG A 131 2.84 0.12 -0.47
N GLY A 132 2.01 0.26 -1.51
CA GLY A 132 2.47 0.46 -2.87
C GLY A 132 3.30 1.74 -3.03
N ILE A 133 2.85 2.83 -2.43
CA ILE A 133 3.58 4.09 -2.51
C ILE A 133 4.87 4.08 -1.69
N LEU A 134 4.86 3.55 -0.47
CA LEU A 134 6.08 3.44 0.34
C LEU A 134 7.11 2.50 -0.30
N HIS A 135 6.66 1.41 -0.93
CA HIS A 135 7.53 0.54 -1.70
C HIS A 135 8.18 1.26 -2.90
N TRP A 136 7.43 2.14 -3.57
CA TRP A 136 8.01 2.98 -4.62
C TRP A 136 9.06 3.95 -4.04
N HIS A 137 8.79 4.59 -2.90
CA HIS A 137 9.78 5.45 -2.23
C HIS A 137 11.07 4.71 -1.88
N SER A 138 10.98 3.50 -1.31
CA SER A 138 12.15 2.73 -0.90
C SER A 138 13.02 2.29 -2.08
N THR A 139 12.40 2.05 -3.24
CA THR A 139 13.08 1.58 -4.46
C THR A 139 13.49 2.71 -5.43
N ASN A 140 13.07 3.96 -5.19
CA ASN A 140 13.33 5.11 -6.08
C ASN A 140 14.07 6.25 -5.39
N GLN A 141 14.94 5.95 -4.41
CA GLN A 141 15.70 6.96 -3.67
C GLN A 141 16.71 7.74 -4.53
N TYR A 142 17.15 7.16 -5.65
CA TYR A 142 18.11 7.75 -6.58
C TYR A 142 17.51 7.94 -7.98
N CYS A 143 17.99 8.94 -8.69
CA CYS A 143 17.52 9.28 -10.03
C CYS A 143 18.01 8.25 -11.05
N GLY A 144 17.09 7.53 -11.68
CA GLY A 144 17.42 6.56 -12.74
C GLY A 144 18.10 7.15 -13.99
N ARG A 145 18.22 8.48 -14.12
CA ARG A 145 18.96 9.14 -15.21
C ARG A 145 20.43 9.41 -14.87
N CYS A 146 20.70 9.90 -13.66
CA CYS A 146 22.02 10.44 -13.30
C CYS A 146 22.61 9.88 -12.00
N GLY A 147 21.88 9.01 -11.30
CA GLY A 147 22.32 8.39 -10.04
C GLY A 147 22.27 9.28 -8.80
N HIS A 148 21.98 10.58 -8.94
CA HIS A 148 21.92 11.49 -7.79
C HIS A 148 20.71 11.23 -6.90
N LEU A 149 20.79 11.60 -5.61
CA LEU A 149 19.66 11.50 -4.68
C LEU A 149 18.44 12.27 -5.21
N THR A 150 17.28 11.76 -4.85
CA THR A 150 15.99 12.39 -5.13
C THR A 150 15.31 12.72 -3.81
N GLU A 151 14.44 13.71 -3.82
CA GLU A 151 13.67 14.15 -2.66
C GLU A 151 12.17 13.98 -2.90
N ASN A 152 11.44 13.67 -1.83
CA ASN A 152 9.99 13.61 -1.84
C ASN A 152 9.37 14.99 -2.14
N ARG A 153 8.37 15.01 -3.03
CA ARG A 153 7.52 16.15 -3.40
C ARG A 153 6.07 15.72 -3.57
N ASN A 154 5.17 16.70 -3.65
CA ASN A 154 3.72 16.50 -3.84
C ASN A 154 3.10 15.52 -2.84
N GLY A 155 3.46 15.65 -1.55
CA GLY A 155 2.96 14.79 -0.47
C GLY A 155 3.31 13.31 -0.61
N GLY A 156 4.42 12.94 -1.26
CA GLY A 156 4.78 11.55 -1.52
C GLY A 156 4.45 11.07 -2.93
N HIS A 157 3.80 11.87 -3.76
CA HIS A 157 3.36 11.43 -5.09
C HIS A 157 4.31 11.81 -6.23
N MET A 158 5.50 12.28 -5.88
CA MET A 158 6.53 12.69 -6.82
C MET A 158 7.89 12.63 -6.13
N ARG A 159 8.94 12.28 -6.87
CA ARG A 159 10.32 12.50 -6.45
C ARG A 159 11.00 13.43 -7.44
N LEU A 160 11.77 14.39 -6.92
CA LEU A 160 12.55 15.33 -7.71
C LEU A 160 14.03 15.02 -7.56
N CYS A 161 14.77 14.92 -8.66
CA CYS A 161 16.21 14.78 -8.62
C CYS A 161 16.86 16.05 -8.08
N MET A 162 17.68 15.91 -7.02
CA MET A 162 18.32 17.05 -6.35
C MET A 162 19.51 17.62 -7.10
N ASN A 163 19.95 16.99 -8.21
CA ASN A 163 20.97 17.57 -9.07
C ASN A 163 20.34 18.72 -9.90
N PRO A 164 20.77 19.98 -9.72
CA PRO A 164 20.21 21.13 -10.43
C PRO A 164 20.31 21.03 -11.96
N ASP A 165 21.34 20.36 -12.47
CA ASP A 165 21.54 20.16 -13.92
C ASP A 165 20.63 19.06 -14.49
N CYS A 166 20.03 18.24 -13.62
CA CYS A 166 19.15 17.15 -14.01
C CYS A 166 17.68 17.50 -13.79
N GLY A 167 17.30 17.90 -12.56
CA GLY A 167 15.95 18.32 -12.18
C GLY A 167 14.83 17.31 -12.51
N ARG A 168 15.16 16.05 -12.79
CA ARG A 168 14.18 15.07 -13.30
C ARG A 168 13.15 14.73 -12.25
N GLU A 169 11.89 14.80 -12.66
CA GLU A 169 10.74 14.34 -11.90
C GLU A 169 10.47 12.85 -12.18
N THR A 170 10.12 12.09 -11.14
CA THR A 170 9.62 10.72 -11.26
C THR A 170 8.34 10.56 -10.43
N TYR A 171 7.47 9.67 -10.90
CA TYR A 171 6.14 9.46 -10.34
C TYR A 171 5.95 7.98 -9.99
N PRO A 172 5.07 7.65 -9.01
CA PRO A 172 4.72 6.28 -8.70
C PRO A 172 4.28 5.52 -9.94
N ARG A 173 4.81 4.31 -10.11
CA ARG A 173 4.51 3.45 -11.26
C ARG A 173 3.29 2.59 -10.96
N THR A 174 2.39 2.48 -11.92
CA THR A 174 1.36 1.44 -11.96
C THR A 174 1.75 0.43 -13.02
N ASP A 175 1.86 -0.84 -12.63
CA ASP A 175 2.13 -1.95 -13.54
C ASP A 175 0.81 -2.66 -13.89
N PRO A 176 0.16 -2.32 -15.00
CA PRO A 176 -1.07 -2.97 -15.40
C PRO A 176 -0.80 -4.46 -15.68
N ALA A 177 -1.60 -5.31 -15.06
CA ALA A 177 -1.58 -6.75 -15.28
C ALA A 177 -3.00 -7.21 -15.68
N VAL A 178 -3.07 -8.23 -16.53
CA VAL A 178 -4.33 -8.84 -16.94
C VAL A 178 -4.45 -10.20 -16.26
N ILE A 179 -5.64 -10.53 -15.78
CA ILE A 179 -5.96 -11.87 -15.27
C ILE A 179 -7.14 -12.41 -16.09
N MET A 180 -7.01 -13.62 -16.63
CA MET A 180 -7.94 -14.13 -17.63
C MET A 180 -8.40 -15.54 -17.33
N LEU A 181 -9.72 -15.77 -17.46
CA LEU A 181 -10.29 -17.11 -17.51
C LEU A 181 -10.34 -17.53 -18.98
N VAL A 182 -9.52 -18.52 -19.35
CA VAL A 182 -9.54 -19.08 -20.72
C VAL A 182 -10.50 -20.26 -20.72
N GLU A 183 -11.61 -20.12 -21.42
CA GLU A 183 -12.67 -21.12 -21.49
C GLU A 183 -12.56 -21.97 -22.76
N HIS A 184 -12.88 -23.26 -22.62
CA HIS A 184 -12.99 -24.20 -23.73
C HIS A 184 -14.33 -24.92 -23.68
N TYR A 185 -15.05 -24.88 -24.80
CA TYR A 185 -16.33 -25.55 -24.99
C TYR A 185 -16.14 -26.74 -25.94
N PRO A 186 -16.23 -27.99 -25.44
CA PRO A 186 -15.99 -29.17 -26.26
C PRO A 186 -16.95 -29.27 -27.46
N PRO A 187 -16.44 -29.54 -28.68
CA PRO A 187 -17.29 -29.87 -29.82
C PRO A 187 -18.06 -31.17 -29.56
N GLY A 188 -19.38 -31.17 -29.81
CA GLY A 188 -20.24 -32.37 -29.62
C GLY A 188 -21.08 -32.36 -28.33
N GLY A 189 -21.01 -31.30 -27.53
CA GLY A 189 -21.74 -31.20 -26.26
C GLY A 189 -20.94 -31.82 -25.12
N GLY A 190 -20.86 -31.09 -24.01
CA GLY A 190 -20.07 -31.46 -22.84
C GLY A 190 -19.98 -30.29 -21.86
N SER A 191 -19.46 -30.54 -20.67
CA SER A 191 -19.27 -29.47 -19.68
C SER A 191 -18.18 -28.50 -20.14
N PRO A 192 -18.41 -27.17 -20.03
CA PRO A 192 -17.36 -26.18 -20.25
C PRO A 192 -16.15 -26.45 -19.35
N MET A 193 -14.96 -26.22 -19.90
CA MET A 193 -13.69 -26.35 -19.20
C MET A 193 -12.97 -25.01 -19.14
N CYS A 194 -12.05 -24.85 -18.20
CA CYS A 194 -11.16 -23.69 -18.18
C CYS A 194 -9.69 -24.11 -18.00
N LEU A 195 -8.78 -23.32 -18.58
CA LEU A 195 -7.36 -23.49 -18.40
C LEU A 195 -6.93 -22.88 -17.06
N MET A 196 -6.27 -23.70 -16.25
CA MET A 196 -5.72 -23.30 -14.96
C MET A 196 -4.23 -23.62 -14.92
N GLY A 197 -3.44 -22.73 -14.31
CA GLY A 197 -2.01 -22.89 -14.11
C GLY A 197 -1.66 -23.09 -12.64
N SER A 198 -0.50 -23.69 -12.38
CA SER A 198 0.11 -23.74 -11.05
C SER A 198 1.57 -23.29 -11.15
N HIS A 199 1.99 -22.42 -10.25
CA HIS A 199 3.36 -21.89 -10.20
C HIS A 199 4.12 -22.51 -9.03
N LYS A 200 5.44 -22.73 -9.16
CA LYS A 200 6.28 -23.38 -8.13
C LYS A 200 6.25 -22.70 -6.75
N ARG A 201 5.84 -21.43 -6.68
CA ARG A 201 5.70 -20.66 -5.43
C ARG A 201 4.35 -20.88 -4.73
N LEU A 202 3.38 -21.51 -5.37
CA LEU A 202 2.08 -21.80 -4.78
C LEU A 202 2.11 -23.11 -3.99
N PRO A 203 1.25 -23.27 -2.97
CA PRO A 203 1.09 -24.55 -2.29
C PRO A 203 0.70 -25.67 -3.26
N PRO A 204 1.04 -26.94 -2.94
CA PRO A 204 0.65 -28.08 -3.76
C PRO A 204 -0.85 -28.10 -4.03
N ARG A 205 -1.24 -28.44 -5.27
CA ARG A 205 -2.64 -28.56 -5.72
C ARG A 205 -3.45 -27.25 -5.69
N VAL A 206 -2.78 -26.10 -5.61
CA VAL A 206 -3.40 -24.80 -5.87
C VAL A 206 -3.22 -24.44 -7.34
N TYR A 207 -4.34 -24.12 -7.99
CA TYR A 207 -4.39 -23.68 -9.37
C TYR A 207 -5.09 -22.33 -9.46
N SER A 208 -4.64 -21.46 -10.35
CA SER A 208 -5.24 -20.16 -10.62
C SER A 208 -5.44 -19.95 -12.12
N THR A 209 -6.24 -18.95 -12.46
CA THR A 209 -6.25 -18.35 -13.80
C THR A 209 -4.86 -17.81 -14.16
N LEU A 210 -4.65 -17.59 -15.47
CA LEU A 210 -3.40 -17.02 -15.99
C LEU A 210 -3.38 -15.51 -15.76
N ALA A 211 -2.20 -14.99 -15.41
CA ALA A 211 -1.91 -13.57 -15.20
C ALA A 211 -0.45 -13.25 -15.51
#